data_AF-A0AAV7AGL5-F1
#
_entry.id   AF-A0AAV7AGL5-F1
#
_cell.length_a   1.000
_cell.length_b   1.000
_cell.length_c   1.000
_cell.angle_alpha   90.00
_cell.angle_beta   90.00
_cell.angle_gamma   90.00
#
_symmetry.space_group_name_H-M   'P 1'
#
loop_
_entity.id
_entity.type
_entity.pdbx_description
1 polymer ?
#
loop_
_entity_poly.entity_id
_entity_poly.type
_entity_poly.pdbx_seq_one_letter_code
_entity_poly.pdbx_strand_id
1 'polypeptide(L)'
;MRAVALISGGKDSCYNMMQCVMAGHQVVALANLKPPESAVDELDSYMYQTVGYQALDLYAEAMGLPLYRATLSGSSLNTGRGYTPQEGDEVEDLYRLLKLVKEKEDIDSVSVGAILSDYQRVRVENVCQRLGLQPLAFLWRRKQEDLLNEMIDSGLQAVLIKAWTLINTLENH
;
A
#
# COMPACT_ATOMS: atom_id res chain seq x y z
N MET A 1 13.49 12.85 -5.64
CA MET A 1 12.85 11.73 -6.35
C MET A 1 11.39 12.07 -6.54
N ARG A 2 10.81 11.67 -7.67
CA ARG A 2 9.41 11.85 -8.03
C ARG A 2 8.70 10.51 -7.82
N ALA A 3 7.88 10.44 -6.78
CA ALA A 3 7.31 9.20 -6.29
C ALA A 3 5.82 9.08 -6.63
N VAL A 4 5.39 7.88 -7.00
CA VAL A 4 4.00 7.46 -6.86
C VAL A 4 3.79 6.90 -5.46
N ALA A 5 2.72 7.31 -4.77
CA ALA A 5 2.38 6.77 -3.47
C ALA A 5 1.34 5.64 -3.59
N LEU A 6 1.68 4.45 -3.11
CA LEU A 6 0.73 3.35 -2.92
C LEU A 6 -0.11 3.62 -1.68
N ILE A 7 -1.41 3.76 -1.89
CA ILE A 7 -2.38 4.12 -0.85
C ILE A 7 -3.43 3.01 -0.69
N SER A 8 -3.82 2.73 0.55
CA SER A 8 -4.89 1.79 0.90
C SER A 8 -6.11 2.49 1.52
N GLY A 9 -5.96 3.74 1.95
CA GLY A 9 -7.00 4.52 2.64
C GLY A 9 -6.90 4.47 4.16
N GLY A 10 -5.88 3.79 4.70
CA GLY A 10 -5.59 3.75 6.14
C GLY A 10 -4.59 4.82 6.59
N LYS A 11 -4.45 4.94 7.93
CA LYS A 11 -3.50 5.86 8.58
C LYS A 11 -2.05 5.67 8.11
N ASP A 12 -1.64 4.44 7.82
CA ASP A 12 -0.26 4.11 7.48
C ASP A 12 0.09 4.62 6.09
N SER A 13 -0.86 4.60 5.15
CA SER A 13 -0.67 5.22 3.83
C SER A 13 -0.54 6.74 3.92
N CYS A 14 -1.33 7.39 4.78
CA CYS A 14 -1.24 8.84 4.99
C CYS A 14 0.11 9.23 5.60
N TYR A 15 0.50 8.57 6.68
CA TYR A 15 1.77 8.82 7.35
C TYR A 15 2.98 8.51 6.45
N ASN A 16 2.91 7.46 5.64
CA ASN A 16 3.96 7.16 4.67
C ASN A 16 4.14 8.29 3.64
N MET A 17 3.07 8.92 3.18
CA MET A 17 3.16 10.09 2.29
C MET A 17 3.81 11.28 3.00
N MET A 18 3.48 11.52 4.27
CA MET A 18 4.14 12.57 5.08
C MET A 18 5.65 12.31 5.16
N GLN A 19 6.06 11.07 5.44
CA GLN A 19 7.48 10.70 5.50
C GLN A 19 8.19 10.84 4.15
N CYS A 20 7.51 10.51 3.07
CA CYS A 20 8.02 10.71 1.72
C CYS A 20 8.33 12.19 1.44
N VAL A 21 7.43 13.10 1.83
CA VAL A 21 7.62 14.55 1.68
C VAL A 21 8.71 15.06 2.64
N MET A 22 8.73 14.60 3.89
CA MET A 22 9.75 14.98 4.89
C MET A 22 11.17 14.55 4.47
N ALA A 23 11.30 13.43 3.77
CA ALA A 23 12.57 12.97 3.20
C ALA A 23 12.99 13.75 1.93
N GLY A 24 12.23 14.78 1.53
CA GLY A 24 12.54 15.63 0.37
C GLY A 24 12.13 15.05 -0.97
N HIS A 25 11.27 14.04 -1.00
CA HIS A 25 10.71 13.49 -2.24
C HIS A 25 9.38 14.17 -2.58
N GLN A 26 9.08 14.24 -3.88
CA GLN A 26 7.83 14.81 -4.37
C GLN A 26 6.87 13.67 -4.71
N VAL A 27 5.70 13.64 -4.06
CA VAL A 27 4.61 12.73 -4.46
C VAL A 27 3.88 13.37 -5.64
N VAL A 28 3.86 12.68 -6.79
CA VAL A 28 3.32 13.23 -8.04
C VAL A 28 2.06 12.50 -8.52
N ALA A 29 1.81 11.31 -7.99
CA ALA A 29 0.62 10.52 -8.29
C ALA A 29 0.29 9.61 -7.12
N LEU A 30 -0.98 9.22 -7.02
CA LEU A 30 -1.46 8.23 -6.08
C LEU A 30 -1.87 6.98 -6.85
N ALA A 31 -1.59 5.80 -6.28
CA ALA A 31 -1.97 4.53 -6.87
C ALA A 31 -2.59 3.59 -5.84
N ASN A 32 -3.66 2.89 -6.24
CA ASN A 32 -4.40 1.97 -5.38
C ASN A 32 -4.79 0.70 -6.15
N LEU A 33 -4.49 -0.46 -5.58
CA LEU A 33 -5.10 -1.72 -5.98
C LEU A 33 -6.33 -1.98 -5.11
N LYS A 34 -7.48 -2.21 -5.75
CA LYS A 34 -8.73 -2.54 -5.07
C LYS A 34 -9.04 -4.04 -5.22
N PRO A 35 -9.52 -4.74 -4.17
CA PRO A 35 -10.06 -6.08 -4.33
C PRO A 35 -11.27 -6.08 -5.30
N PRO A 36 -11.57 -7.20 -5.96
CA PRO A 36 -12.71 -7.32 -6.87
C PRO A 36 -14.05 -7.12 -6.13
N GLU A 37 -15.03 -6.51 -6.82
CA GLU A 37 -16.34 -6.15 -6.25
C GLU A 37 -17.18 -7.35 -5.79
N SER A 38 -16.88 -8.56 -6.27
CA SER A 38 -17.52 -9.81 -5.83
C SER A 38 -17.02 -10.32 -4.47
N ALA A 39 -15.99 -9.70 -3.89
CA ALA A 39 -15.35 -10.14 -2.66
C ALA A 39 -15.45 -9.11 -1.52
N VAL A 40 -16.36 -8.13 -1.65
CA VAL A 40 -16.56 -7.05 -0.66
C VAL A 40 -17.01 -7.61 0.70
N ASP A 41 -17.64 -8.78 0.72
CA ASP A 41 -18.10 -9.46 1.94
C ASP A 41 -17.26 -10.66 2.40
N GLU A 42 -16.36 -11.22 1.58
CA GLU A 42 -15.77 -12.56 1.85
C GLU A 42 -14.25 -12.73 1.62
N LEU A 43 -13.44 -11.66 1.51
CA LEU A 43 -11.97 -11.83 1.45
C LEU A 43 -11.27 -11.46 2.76
N ASP A 44 -10.74 -12.49 3.42
CA ASP A 44 -9.54 -12.43 4.28
C ASP A 44 -8.31 -12.03 3.43
N SER A 45 -8.29 -10.80 2.90
CA SER A 45 -7.09 -10.26 2.24
C SER A 45 -6.10 -9.78 3.30
N TYR A 46 -4.96 -10.45 3.40
CA TYR A 46 -3.85 -10.01 4.24
C TYR A 46 -3.21 -8.69 3.78
N MET A 47 -3.56 -8.14 2.60
CA MET A 47 -2.96 -6.92 2.05
C MET A 47 -3.89 -5.70 1.97
N TYR A 48 -5.22 -5.86 1.84
CA TYR A 48 -6.10 -4.73 1.54
C TYR A 48 -7.38 -4.72 2.40
N GLN A 49 -7.66 -3.60 3.06
CA GLN A 49 -8.89 -3.40 3.83
C GLN A 49 -9.97 -2.71 2.98
N THR A 50 -11.21 -3.20 3.10
CA THR A 50 -12.39 -2.78 2.32
C THR A 50 -13.01 -1.46 2.76
N VAL A 51 -12.64 -0.91 3.93
CA VAL A 51 -13.27 0.31 4.49
C VAL A 51 -12.35 1.51 4.26
N GLY A 52 -12.64 2.33 3.25
CA GLY A 52 -11.85 3.52 2.91
C GLY A 52 -11.78 3.87 1.42
N TYR A 53 -12.36 3.06 0.52
CA TYR A 53 -12.26 3.27 -0.93
C TYR A 53 -12.74 4.65 -1.41
N GLN A 54 -13.81 5.19 -0.82
CA GLN A 54 -14.34 6.53 -1.13
C GLN A 54 -13.44 7.66 -0.60
N ALA A 55 -12.69 7.42 0.47
CA ALA A 55 -11.76 8.41 0.99
C ALA A 55 -10.61 8.68 0.01
N LEU A 56 -10.22 7.69 -0.80
CA LEU A 56 -9.08 7.85 -1.72
C LEU A 56 -9.33 8.90 -2.80
N ASP A 57 -10.57 9.01 -3.30
CA ASP A 57 -10.91 10.04 -4.29
C ASP A 57 -10.83 11.44 -3.63
N LEU A 58 -11.26 11.58 -2.38
CA LEU A 58 -11.11 12.81 -1.60
C LEU A 58 -9.65 13.16 -1.28
N TYR A 59 -8.79 12.15 -1.06
CA TYR A 59 -7.35 12.37 -0.89
C TYR A 59 -6.73 12.95 -2.15
N ALA A 60 -7.05 12.37 -3.31
CA ALA A 60 -6.57 12.83 -4.59
C ALA A 60 -7.00 14.27 -4.89
N GLU A 61 -8.27 14.59 -4.61
CA GLU A 61 -8.83 15.94 -4.74
C GLU A 61 -8.15 16.93 -3.79
N ALA A 62 -8.05 16.59 -2.50
CA ALA A 62 -7.45 17.47 -1.50
C ALA A 62 -5.95 17.73 -1.76
N MET A 63 -5.23 16.75 -2.31
CA MET A 63 -3.82 16.88 -2.66
C MET A 63 -3.60 17.47 -4.06
N GLY A 64 -4.64 17.57 -4.89
CA GLY A 64 -4.53 17.98 -6.29
C GLY A 64 -3.67 17.03 -7.13
N LEU A 65 -3.70 15.72 -6.83
CA LEU A 65 -2.86 14.71 -7.48
C LEU A 65 -3.70 13.72 -8.30
N PRO A 66 -3.17 13.20 -9.42
CA PRO A 66 -3.84 12.15 -10.19
C PRO A 66 -3.90 10.84 -9.39
N LEU A 67 -5.06 10.18 -9.43
CA LEU A 67 -5.31 8.88 -8.79
C LEU A 67 -5.47 7.78 -9.83
N TYR A 68 -4.62 6.77 -9.72
CA TYR A 68 -4.63 5.58 -10.56
C TYR A 68 -5.16 4.39 -9.76
N ARG A 69 -6.24 3.77 -10.24
CA ARG A 69 -6.87 2.62 -9.58
C ARG A 69 -6.94 1.44 -10.52
N ALA A 70 -6.59 0.27 -10.02
CA ALA A 70 -6.76 -1.00 -10.73
C ALA A 70 -7.40 -2.04 -9.81
N THR A 71 -8.21 -2.92 -10.38
CA THR A 71 -8.83 -4.03 -9.65
C THR A 71 -7.87 -5.21 -9.63
N LEU A 72 -7.70 -5.83 -8.46
CA LEU A 72 -7.04 -7.13 -8.32
C LEU A 72 -7.84 -8.17 -9.07
N SER A 73 -7.19 -8.80 -10.04
CA SER A 73 -7.72 -9.91 -10.81
C SER A 73 -7.02 -11.21 -10.46
N GLY A 74 -5.76 -11.13 -10.03
CA GLY A 74 -4.97 -12.26 -9.60
C GLY A 74 -5.21 -12.67 -8.15
N SER A 75 -4.84 -13.91 -7.83
CA SER A 75 -4.77 -14.45 -6.47
C SER A 75 -3.31 -14.58 -6.01
N SER A 76 -3.06 -14.80 -4.73
CA SER A 76 -1.71 -15.04 -4.21
C SER A 76 -1.24 -16.44 -4.60
N LEU A 77 -0.68 -16.61 -5.80
CA LEU A 77 -0.27 -17.91 -6.36
C LEU A 77 1.16 -18.27 -5.97
N ASN A 78 2.07 -17.32 -6.08
CA ASN A 78 3.47 -17.52 -5.71
C ASN A 78 3.71 -17.01 -4.28
N THR A 79 3.76 -17.90 -3.31
CA THR A 79 3.99 -17.58 -1.88
C THR A 79 5.42 -17.88 -1.41
N GLY A 80 6.35 -18.16 -2.33
CA GLY A 80 7.74 -18.46 -2.03
C GLY A 80 8.52 -17.30 -1.39
N ARG A 81 9.73 -17.62 -0.91
CA ARG A 81 10.70 -16.64 -0.37
C ARG A 81 11.18 -15.62 -1.40
N GLY A 82 11.30 -16.05 -2.66
CA GLY A 82 11.52 -15.19 -3.81
C GLY A 82 10.24 -15.10 -4.63
N TYR A 83 10.11 -14.02 -5.40
CA TYR A 83 9.01 -13.88 -6.33
C TYR A 83 9.47 -14.16 -7.76
N THR A 84 8.72 -15.00 -8.47
CA THR A 84 8.84 -15.22 -9.91
C THR A 84 7.51 -14.85 -10.54
N PRO A 85 7.50 -14.00 -11.59
CA PRO A 85 6.29 -13.58 -12.28
C PRO A 85 5.44 -14.79 -12.67
N GLN A 86 4.17 -14.79 -12.26
CA GLN A 86 3.22 -15.84 -12.58
C GLN A 86 1.94 -15.21 -13.12
N GLU A 87 1.43 -15.75 -14.22
CA GLU A 87 0.19 -15.29 -14.80
C GLU A 87 -0.97 -15.55 -13.83
N GLY A 88 -1.82 -14.55 -13.63
CA GLY A 88 -2.91 -14.60 -12.65
C GLY A 88 -2.49 -14.32 -11.21
N ASP A 89 -1.27 -13.85 -10.96
CA ASP A 89 -0.82 -13.44 -9.62
C ASP A 89 -1.06 -11.94 -9.34
N GLU A 90 -1.48 -11.61 -8.12
CA GLU A 90 -1.77 -10.23 -7.68
C GLU A 90 -0.59 -9.26 -7.85
N VAL A 91 0.64 -9.76 -7.81
CA VAL A 91 1.85 -8.94 -7.96
C VAL A 91 1.99 -8.44 -9.41
N GLU A 92 1.49 -9.18 -10.40
CA GLU A 92 1.46 -8.71 -11.78
C GLU A 92 0.42 -7.61 -11.98
N ASP A 93 -0.65 -7.58 -11.17
CA ASP A 93 -1.59 -6.46 -11.18
C ASP A 93 -0.94 -5.18 -10.66
N LEU A 94 -0.12 -5.29 -9.61
CA LEU A 94 0.71 -4.17 -9.13
C LEU A 94 1.70 -3.71 -10.19
N TYR A 95 2.35 -4.64 -10.88
CA TYR A 95 3.26 -4.33 -11.97
C TYR A 95 2.55 -3.55 -13.09
N ARG A 96 1.37 -4.00 -13.54
CA ARG A 96 0.59 -3.32 -14.58
C ARG A 96 0.16 -1.92 -14.16
N LEU A 97 -0.29 -1.76 -12.91
CA LEU A 97 -0.67 -0.46 -12.36
C LEU A 97 0.51 0.51 -12.33
N LEU A 98 1.65 0.09 -11.76
CA LEU A 98 2.83 0.95 -11.66
C LEU A 98 3.45 1.25 -13.03
N LYS A 99 3.37 0.31 -13.97
CA LYS A 99 3.76 0.55 -15.36
C LYS A 99 2.91 1.64 -16.00
N LEU A 100 1.58 1.58 -15.83
CA LEU A 100 0.67 2.60 -16.33
C LEU A 100 0.98 3.99 -15.74
N VAL A 101 1.24 4.07 -14.43
CA VAL A 101 1.62 5.32 -13.78
C VAL A 101 2.93 5.83 -14.36
N LYS A 102 3.95 4.98 -14.52
CA LYS A 102 5.24 5.36 -15.10
C LYS A 102 5.15 5.84 -16.55
N GLU A 103 4.21 5.32 -17.33
CA GLU A 103 3.99 5.75 -18.71
C GLU A 103 3.30 7.12 -18.81
N LYS A 104 2.46 7.45 -17.81
CA LYS A 104 1.69 8.71 -17.78
C LYS A 104 2.36 9.83 -16.98
N GLU A 105 3.14 9.44 -15.97
CA GLU A 105 3.76 10.33 -15.00
C GLU A 105 5.26 10.09 -15.00
N ASP A 106 6.03 11.16 -14.92
CA ASP A 106 7.48 11.09 -14.74
C ASP A 106 7.81 10.68 -13.30
N ILE A 107 7.92 9.37 -13.04
CA ILE A 107 8.27 8.79 -11.73
C ILE A 107 9.57 7.97 -11.77
N ASP A 108 10.33 8.07 -10.69
CA ASP A 108 11.59 7.34 -10.46
C ASP A 108 11.53 6.44 -9.22
N SER A 109 10.44 6.54 -8.44
CA SER A 109 10.29 5.86 -7.16
C SER A 109 8.83 5.50 -6.84
N VAL A 110 8.66 4.52 -5.94
CA VAL A 110 7.37 4.05 -5.43
C VAL A 110 7.40 4.17 -3.92
N SER A 111 6.56 5.03 -3.37
CA SER A 111 6.37 5.16 -1.92
C SER A 111 5.39 4.09 -1.45
N VAL A 112 5.85 3.20 -0.57
CA VAL A 112 5.08 2.07 -0.06
C VAL A 112 4.73 2.29 1.40
N GLY A 113 3.45 2.08 1.74
CA GLY A 113 2.97 2.12 3.12
C GLY A 113 3.59 1.05 4.03
N ALA A 114 2.98 0.80 5.18
CA ALA A 114 3.51 -0.17 6.15
C ALA A 114 3.73 -1.55 5.52
N ILE A 115 4.99 -1.96 5.45
CA ILE A 115 5.40 -3.31 5.05
C ILE A 115 5.54 -4.12 6.33
N LEU A 116 4.51 -4.93 6.61
CA LEU A 116 4.43 -5.73 7.84
C LEU A 116 5.22 -7.03 7.74
N SER A 117 5.49 -7.50 6.52
CA SER A 117 6.17 -8.78 6.29
C SER A 117 7.22 -8.70 5.19
N ASP A 118 8.23 -9.56 5.27
CA ASP A 118 9.21 -9.74 4.20
C ASP A 118 8.54 -10.25 2.90
N TYR A 119 7.37 -10.89 3.00
CA TYR A 119 6.54 -11.29 1.84
C TYR A 119 6.16 -10.08 0.98
N GLN A 120 5.59 -9.05 1.59
CA GLN A 120 5.16 -7.84 0.88
C GLN A 120 6.36 -7.10 0.30
N ARG A 121 7.45 -7.04 1.08
CA ARG A 121 8.70 -6.40 0.66
C ARG A 121 9.25 -6.99 -0.63
N VAL A 122 9.46 -8.30 -0.66
CA VAL A 122 10.08 -8.99 -1.81
C VAL A 122 9.28 -8.76 -3.09
N ARG A 123 7.95 -8.70 -3.00
CA ARG A 123 7.07 -8.50 -4.16
C ARG A 123 7.12 -7.07 -4.69
N VAL A 124 7.06 -6.10 -3.79
CA VAL A 124 7.21 -4.68 -4.16
C VAL A 124 8.60 -4.44 -4.76
N GLU A 125 9.66 -4.96 -4.13
CA GLU A 125 11.02 -4.83 -4.62
C GLU A 125 11.18 -5.48 -6.00
N ASN A 126 10.60 -6.65 -6.24
CA ASN A 126 10.63 -7.31 -7.54
C ASN A 126 9.96 -6.45 -8.63
N VAL A 127 8.78 -5.91 -8.36
CA VAL A 127 8.05 -5.04 -9.29
C VAL A 127 8.85 -3.77 -9.57
N CYS A 128 9.35 -3.11 -8.52
CA CYS A 128 10.15 -1.90 -8.65
C CYS A 128 11.43 -2.16 -9.44
N GLN A 129 12.13 -3.27 -9.18
CA GLN A 129 13.33 -3.66 -9.92
C GLN A 129 13.05 -3.85 -11.42
N ARG A 130 11.97 -4.55 -11.76
CA ARG A 130 11.57 -4.78 -13.17
C ARG A 130 11.19 -3.49 -13.89
N LEU A 131 10.61 -2.53 -13.18
CA LEU A 131 10.24 -1.22 -13.71
C LEU A 131 11.37 -0.20 -13.61
N GLY A 132 12.52 -0.52 -13.02
CA GLY A 132 13.59 0.45 -12.76
C GLY A 132 13.16 1.60 -11.86
N LEU A 133 12.32 1.32 -10.85
CA LEU A 133 11.84 2.26 -9.84
C LEU A 133 12.52 1.96 -8.51
N GLN A 134 12.71 2.99 -7.68
CA GLN A 134 13.23 2.84 -6.31
C GLN A 134 12.08 2.66 -5.30
N PRO A 135 12.01 1.57 -4.52
CA PRO A 135 11.03 1.44 -3.45
C PRO A 135 11.43 2.31 -2.25
N LEU A 136 10.52 3.17 -1.80
CA LEU A 136 10.65 4.01 -0.61
C LEU A 136 9.75 3.46 0.49
N ALA A 137 10.31 2.61 1.36
CA ALA A 137 9.58 1.91 2.42
C ALA A 137 9.96 2.44 3.82
N PHE A 138 9.55 3.67 4.15
CA PHE A 138 9.96 4.36 5.38
C PHE A 138 9.47 3.67 6.67
N LEU A 139 8.37 2.92 6.57
CA LEU A 139 7.72 2.28 7.71
C LEU A 139 8.18 0.83 7.93
N TRP A 140 9.08 0.31 7.09
CA TRP A 140 9.50 -1.08 7.16
C TRP A 140 10.28 -1.38 8.46
N ARG A 141 9.90 -2.47 9.14
CA ARG A 141 10.47 -2.93 10.43
C ARG A 141 10.42 -1.89 11.57
N ARG A 142 9.63 -0.84 11.43
CA ARG A 142 9.35 0.09 12.53
C ARG A 142 8.33 -0.55 13.49
N LYS A 143 8.50 -0.32 14.79
CA LYS A 143 7.53 -0.79 15.78
C LYS A 143 6.26 0.02 15.65
N GLN A 144 5.12 -0.66 15.74
CA GLN A 144 3.82 -0.02 15.58
C GLN A 144 3.55 1.05 16.66
N GLU A 145 4.03 0.84 17.89
CA GLU A 145 3.93 1.83 18.98
C GLU A 145 4.67 3.12 18.64
N ASP A 146 5.91 3.02 18.16
CA ASP A 146 6.72 4.18 17.77
C ASP A 146 6.03 4.95 16.62
N LEU A 147 5.52 4.23 15.62
CA LEU A 147 4.79 4.84 14.50
C LEU A 147 3.53 5.58 14.96
N LEU A 148 2.76 5.01 15.89
CA LEU A 148 1.55 5.64 16.43
C LEU A 148 1.88 6.90 17.23
N ASN A 149 2.93 6.86 18.07
CA ASN A 149 3.38 8.03 18.80
C ASN A 149 3.85 9.14 17.86
N GLU A 150 4.65 8.81 16.84
CA GLU A 150 5.09 9.79 15.84
C GLU A 150 3.92 10.36 15.01
N MET A 151 2.90 9.55 14.72
CA MET A 151 1.67 10.04 14.08
C MET A 151 0.95 11.06 14.97
N ILE A 152 0.86 10.80 16.27
CA ILE A 152 0.27 11.74 17.23
C ILE A 152 1.08 13.03 17.29
N ASP A 153 2.41 12.92 17.42
CA ASP A 153 3.32 14.07 17.52
C ASP A 153 3.36 14.92 16.25
N SER A 154 3.15 14.31 15.08
CA SER A 154 3.04 15.01 13.79
C SER A 154 1.66 15.65 13.56
N GLY A 155 0.73 15.54 14.52
CA GLY A 155 -0.60 16.12 14.45
C GLY A 155 -1.55 15.37 13.51
N LEU A 156 -1.22 14.13 13.13
CA LEU A 156 -2.09 13.30 12.30
C LEU A 156 -3.35 12.93 13.08
N GLN A 157 -4.50 13.44 12.64
CA GLN A 157 -5.80 13.06 13.19
C GLN A 157 -6.25 11.73 12.58
N ALA A 158 -5.97 10.63 13.27
CA ALA A 158 -6.42 9.30 12.89
C ALA A 158 -7.75 8.97 13.59
N VAL A 159 -8.78 8.65 12.82
CA VAL A 159 -10.07 8.14 13.32
C VAL A 159 -10.10 6.62 13.10
N LEU A 160 -10.48 5.86 14.14
CA LEU A 160 -10.58 4.41 14.05
C LEU A 160 -11.88 4.01 13.36
N ILE A 161 -11.78 3.40 12.18
CA ILE A 161 -12.94 3.07 11.33
C ILE A 161 -13.27 1.57 11.36
N LYS A 162 -12.27 0.69 11.53
CA LYS A 162 -12.46 -0.77 11.68
C LYS A 162 -11.32 -1.35 12.52
N ALA A 163 -11.62 -2.29 13.39
CA ALA A 163 -10.64 -3.10 14.12
C ALA A 163 -10.98 -4.59 13.98
N TRP A 164 -9.96 -5.41 13.78
CA TRP A 164 -10.04 -6.87 13.86
C TRP A 164 -9.05 -7.34 14.89
N THR A 165 -9.52 -8.12 15.86
CA THR A 165 -8.69 -8.74 16.88
C THR A 165 -9.00 -10.24 16.88
N LEU A 166 -7.98 -11.07 16.69
CA LEU A 166 -8.07 -12.50 16.97
C LEU A 166 -8.11 -12.67 18.49
N ILE A 167 -9.30 -12.93 19.03
CA ILE A 167 -9.42 -13.40 20.41
C ILE A 167 -9.05 -14.87 20.37
N ASN A 168 -7.83 -15.20 20.78
CA ASN A 168 -7.52 -16.57 21.20
C ASN A 168 -8.36 -16.85 22.45
N THR A 169 -9.53 -17.46 22.26
CA THR A 169 -10.18 -18.17 23.36
C THR A 169 -9.23 -19.29 23.77
N LEU A 170 -8.51 -19.04 24.86
CA LEU A 170 -7.92 -20.10 25.66
C LEU A 170 -9.08 -21.03 26.05
N GLU A 171 -9.19 -22.17 25.36
CA GLU A 171 -9.86 -23.35 25.89
C GLU A 171 -9.11 -23.73 27.17
N ASN A 172 -9.64 -23.26 28.30
CA ASN A 172 -9.28 -23.80 29.60
C ASN A 172 -10.09 -25.10 29.79
N HIS A 173 -9.34 -26.21 29.85
CA HIS A 173 -9.59 -27.50 30.50
C HIS A 173 -11.03 -27.98 30.76
#